data_AF-A0A1X7J5U7-F1
#
_entry.id   AF-A0A1X7J5U7-F1
#
_cell.length_a   1.000
_cell.length_b   1.000
_cell.length_c   1.000
_cell.angle_alpha   90.00
_cell.angle_beta   90.00
_cell.angle_gamma   90.00
#
_symmetry.space_group_name_H-M   'P 1'
#
loop_
_entity.id
_entity.type
_entity.pdbx_description
1 polymer ?
#
loop_
_entity_poly.entity_id
_entity_poly.type
_entity_poly.pdbx_seq_one_letter_code
_entity_poly.pdbx_strand_id
1 'polypeptide(L)'
;MWIPYDIRAALKVESSRDSISLSRADARMREFLVGFFLRNPVAQIWELDLFVPEDLHLPQIGDQAEGGAGPVRISLHGNQGGKLAEILCRLSAPSAEEALARAHAAIKPRILRYLMETGRGMAIAGWRIADLTHDARWRCTPFRPSALQLDLASLAPVAPDLVPIVTLFQRARNATDAASRLMAGFAVLHAAATGHAALARSGAASLRVSEEMLIHSGAINAPEDLQGIGLADLVGLLRPHHDRLFTAEGVLAPLADDLAAQKLLSQLANLADLVAHRLIVAETRARNHAAPSLVGPEGVGV
;
A
#
# COMPACT_ATOMS: atom_id res chain seq x y z
N MET A 1 14.43 -9.11 4.50
CA MET A 1 14.14 -8.11 3.44
C MET A 1 12.78 -7.51 3.74
N TRP A 2 12.67 -6.17 3.83
CA TRP A 2 11.36 -5.50 4.00
C TRP A 2 10.67 -5.39 2.64
N ILE A 3 9.36 -5.61 2.60
CA ILE A 3 8.59 -5.57 1.36
C ILE A 3 7.30 -4.78 1.61
N PRO A 4 6.93 -3.85 0.71
CA PRO A 4 5.68 -3.11 0.83
C PRO A 4 4.48 -4.05 0.66
N TYR A 5 3.49 -3.95 1.54
CA TYR A 5 2.26 -4.76 1.43
C TYR A 5 1.22 -4.17 0.47
N ASP A 6 1.35 -2.89 0.13
CA ASP A 6 0.41 -2.20 -0.75
C ASP A 6 1.17 -1.33 -1.75
N ILE A 7 1.36 -1.83 -2.97
CA ILE A 7 2.04 -1.10 -4.05
C ILE A 7 1.00 -0.55 -5.03
N ARG A 8 -0.16 -0.09 -4.53
CA ARG A 8 -1.11 0.71 -5.33
C ARG A 8 -0.46 1.89 -6.08
N ALA A 9 0.78 2.22 -5.73
CA ALA A 9 1.65 3.21 -6.34
C ALA A 9 2.01 3.01 -7.82
N ALA A 10 2.39 1.80 -8.27
CA ALA A 10 3.07 1.63 -9.57
C ALA A 10 2.45 0.54 -10.46
N LEU A 11 2.20 0.88 -11.73
CA LEU A 11 1.76 -0.08 -12.74
C LEU A 11 2.94 -0.91 -13.23
N LYS A 12 2.98 -2.19 -12.84
CA LYS A 12 3.99 -3.13 -13.33
C LYS A 12 3.60 -3.60 -14.73
N VAL A 13 4.52 -3.44 -15.68
CA VAL A 13 4.37 -3.92 -17.06
C VAL A 13 4.33 -5.44 -17.10
N GLU A 14 3.40 -6.01 -17.89
CA GLU A 14 3.29 -7.46 -18.12
C GLU A 14 3.42 -7.86 -19.60
N SER A 15 3.31 -6.91 -20.53
CA SER A 15 3.47 -7.13 -21.97
C SER A 15 4.87 -6.74 -22.47
N SER A 16 5.11 -6.94 -23.77
CA SER A 16 6.37 -6.55 -24.43
C SER A 16 6.66 -5.05 -24.31
N ARG A 17 7.95 -4.68 -24.37
CA ARG A 17 8.39 -3.27 -24.38
C ARG A 17 7.74 -2.49 -25.53
N ASP A 18 7.63 -3.11 -26.70
CA ASP A 18 7.08 -2.48 -27.90
C ASP A 18 5.60 -2.15 -27.74
N SER A 19 4.79 -3.10 -27.24
CA SER A 19 3.36 -2.87 -26.94
C SER A 19 3.16 -1.71 -25.96
N ILE A 20 3.99 -1.65 -24.91
CA ILE A 20 3.93 -0.57 -23.92
C ILE A 20 4.32 0.76 -24.54
N SER A 21 5.39 0.80 -25.34
CA SER A 21 5.82 2.02 -26.02
C SER A 21 4.76 2.54 -26.99
N LEU A 22 4.13 1.66 -27.79
CA LEU A 22 3.04 2.03 -28.69
C LEU A 22 1.84 2.58 -27.92
N SER A 23 1.41 1.89 -26.85
CA SER A 23 0.31 2.38 -26.01
C SER A 23 0.63 3.72 -25.35
N ARG A 24 1.87 3.98 -24.93
CA ARG A 24 2.23 5.25 -24.29
C ARG A 24 2.31 6.39 -25.29
N ALA A 25 2.65 6.09 -26.55
CA ALA A 25 2.74 7.07 -27.62
C ALA A 25 1.36 7.44 -28.20
N ASP A 26 0.40 6.52 -28.20
CA ASP A 26 -0.97 6.81 -28.65
C ASP A 26 -1.75 7.57 -27.59
N ALA A 27 -2.09 8.83 -27.88
CA ALA A 27 -2.90 9.70 -27.02
C ALA A 27 -4.40 9.71 -27.41
N ARG A 28 -4.80 8.94 -28.43
CA ARG A 28 -6.19 8.89 -28.88
C ARG A 28 -7.06 8.11 -27.90
N MET A 29 -8.34 8.49 -27.86
CA MET A 29 -9.37 7.75 -27.16
C MET A 29 -9.52 6.35 -27.75
N ARG A 30 -9.34 5.33 -26.91
CA ARG A 30 -9.44 3.92 -27.30
C ARG A 30 -9.87 3.06 -26.13
N GLU A 31 -10.22 1.81 -26.41
CA GLU A 31 -10.81 0.92 -25.43
C GLU A 31 -9.77 0.31 -24.48
N PHE A 32 -10.05 0.42 -23.18
CA PHE A 32 -9.32 -0.22 -22.12
C PHE A 32 -10.24 -1.16 -21.33
N LEU A 33 -9.65 -2.24 -20.82
CA LEU A 33 -10.25 -3.12 -19.83
C LEU A 33 -9.49 -2.97 -18.51
N VAL A 34 -10.18 -2.56 -17.45
CA VAL A 34 -9.63 -2.43 -16.09
C VAL A 34 -10.31 -3.45 -15.19
N GLY A 35 -9.54 -4.36 -14.61
CA GLY A 35 -10.01 -5.33 -13.63
C GLY A 35 -9.58 -4.95 -12.21
N PHE A 36 -10.48 -5.02 -11.25
CA PHE A 36 -10.21 -4.83 -9.82
C PHE A 36 -10.34 -6.14 -9.08
N PHE A 37 -9.23 -6.62 -8.50
CA PHE A 37 -9.25 -7.75 -7.58
C PHE A 37 -9.80 -7.31 -6.23
N LEU A 38 -10.71 -8.08 -5.67
CA LEU A 38 -11.31 -7.77 -4.38
C LEU A 38 -10.75 -8.65 -3.27
N ARG A 39 -10.82 -8.14 -2.03
CA ARG A 39 -10.50 -8.89 -0.81
C ARG A 39 -11.43 -8.53 0.32
N ASN A 40 -11.58 -9.45 1.27
CA ASN A 40 -12.16 -9.16 2.57
C ASN A 40 -11.06 -8.60 3.49
N PRO A 41 -11.12 -7.33 3.92
CA PRO A 41 -10.10 -6.74 4.78
C PRO A 41 -10.07 -7.37 6.18
N VAL A 42 -11.19 -7.90 6.67
CA VAL A 42 -11.30 -8.49 8.02
C VAL A 42 -10.63 -9.86 8.08
N ALA A 43 -10.99 -10.74 7.15
CA ALA A 43 -10.44 -12.09 7.08
C ALA A 43 -9.07 -12.15 6.37
N GLN A 44 -8.63 -11.05 5.74
CA GLN A 44 -7.40 -10.95 4.94
C GLN A 44 -7.30 -11.96 3.78
N ILE A 45 -8.43 -12.53 3.36
CA ILE A 45 -8.54 -13.46 2.24
C ILE A 45 -8.94 -12.74 0.94
N TRP A 46 -8.44 -13.25 -0.18
CA TRP A 46 -8.71 -12.77 -1.54
C TRP A 46 -10.01 -13.35 -2.10
N GLU A 47 -11.03 -13.42 -1.26
CA GLU A 47 -12.33 -13.96 -1.60
C GLU A 47 -13.37 -13.16 -0.83
N LEU A 48 -14.46 -12.82 -1.51
CA LEU A 48 -15.65 -12.31 -0.84
C LEU A 48 -16.68 -13.43 -0.81
N ASP A 49 -17.32 -13.63 0.34
CA ASP A 49 -18.45 -14.55 0.47
C ASP A 49 -19.71 -13.92 -0.15
N LEU A 50 -19.66 -13.69 -1.46
CA LEU A 50 -20.73 -13.14 -2.29
C LEU A 50 -20.86 -13.97 -3.54
N PHE A 51 -22.03 -14.57 -3.75
CA PHE A 51 -22.32 -15.22 -5.01
C PHE A 51 -22.68 -14.18 -6.05
N VAL A 52 -22.03 -14.28 -7.21
CA VAL A 52 -22.40 -13.49 -8.39
C VAL A 52 -23.24 -14.39 -9.28
N PRO A 53 -24.46 -14.00 -9.66
CA PRO A 53 -25.18 -14.67 -10.72
C PRO A 53 -24.32 -14.69 -11.99
N GLU A 54 -24.37 -15.78 -12.77
CA GLU A 54 -23.73 -15.79 -14.09
C GLU A 54 -24.20 -14.57 -14.92
N ASP A 55 -23.25 -13.87 -15.53
CA ASP A 55 -23.47 -12.73 -16.43
C ASP A 55 -24.19 -11.50 -15.82
N LEU A 56 -23.96 -11.20 -14.53
CA LEU A 56 -24.47 -9.96 -13.94
C LEU A 56 -23.74 -8.72 -14.52
N HIS A 57 -24.35 -8.13 -15.55
CA HIS A 57 -24.01 -6.83 -16.09
C HIS A 57 -24.71 -5.72 -15.30
N LEU A 58 -23.92 -4.81 -14.72
CA LEU A 58 -24.49 -3.62 -14.10
C LEU A 58 -24.90 -2.60 -15.18
N PRO A 59 -25.89 -1.74 -14.90
CA PRO A 59 -26.25 -0.65 -15.81
C PRO A 59 -25.01 0.16 -16.23
N GLN A 60 -24.97 0.60 -17.49
CA GLN A 60 -23.93 1.51 -17.97
C GLN A 60 -23.98 2.82 -17.18
N ILE A 61 -22.82 3.37 -16.82
CA ILE A 61 -22.75 4.54 -15.94
C ILE A 61 -21.94 5.65 -16.59
N GLY A 62 -22.49 6.86 -16.48
CA GLY A 62 -21.99 8.07 -17.10
C GLY A 62 -22.82 8.43 -18.33
N ASP A 63 -23.15 9.70 -18.46
CA ASP A 63 -23.60 10.24 -19.74
C ASP A 63 -22.42 10.21 -20.73
N GLN A 64 -22.68 10.41 -22.03
CA GLN A 64 -21.59 10.73 -22.95
C GLN A 64 -20.88 11.97 -22.43
N ALA A 65 -19.74 11.80 -21.78
CA ALA A 65 -18.99 12.93 -21.24
C ALA A 65 -18.43 13.74 -22.42
N GLU A 66 -18.44 15.07 -22.26
CA GLU A 66 -17.79 15.98 -23.22
C GLU A 66 -16.34 15.52 -23.44
N GLY A 67 -15.92 15.36 -24.71
CA GLY A 67 -14.59 14.87 -25.06
C GLY A 67 -14.51 13.39 -25.50
N GLY A 68 -15.63 12.73 -25.79
CA GLY A 68 -15.64 11.37 -26.38
C GLY A 68 -15.41 10.25 -25.36
N ALA A 69 -15.45 10.58 -24.06
CA ALA A 69 -15.42 9.62 -22.99
C ALA A 69 -16.80 8.94 -22.87
N GLY A 70 -16.93 7.77 -23.51
CA GLY A 70 -18.13 6.93 -23.39
C GLY A 70 -18.36 6.38 -21.98
N PRO A 71 -19.54 5.75 -21.73
CA PRO A 71 -19.91 5.24 -20.42
C PRO A 71 -18.99 4.10 -19.95
N VAL A 72 -18.89 3.93 -18.63
CA VAL A 72 -18.17 2.80 -18.02
C VAL A 72 -19.12 1.61 -17.94
N ARG A 73 -18.76 0.51 -18.60
CA ARG A 73 -19.49 -0.76 -18.52
C ARG A 73 -18.88 -1.62 -17.44
N ILE A 74 -19.68 -2.03 -16.46
CA ILE A 74 -19.21 -2.79 -15.30
C ILE A 74 -19.81 -4.20 -15.33
N SER A 75 -18.97 -5.21 -15.11
CA SER A 75 -19.38 -6.60 -14.94
C SER A 75 -18.70 -7.21 -13.72
N LEU A 76 -19.41 -8.10 -13.05
CA LEU A 76 -18.95 -8.78 -11.84
C LEU A 76 -18.58 -10.22 -12.19
N HIS A 77 -17.42 -10.68 -11.73
CA HIS A 77 -16.87 -11.98 -12.10
C HIS A 77 -16.56 -12.81 -10.85
N GLY A 78 -17.13 -14.02 -10.81
CA GLY A 78 -16.88 -15.00 -9.77
C GLY A 78 -15.59 -15.79 -10.01
N ASN A 79 -15.02 -16.37 -8.94
CA ASN A 79 -14.01 -17.41 -9.04
C ASN A 79 -14.65 -18.77 -9.43
N GLN A 80 -13.84 -19.84 -9.46
CA GLN A 80 -14.30 -21.20 -9.76
C GLN A 80 -15.41 -21.70 -8.81
N GLY A 81 -15.55 -21.11 -7.62
CA GLY A 81 -16.61 -21.41 -6.66
C GLY A 81 -17.81 -20.46 -6.75
N GLY A 82 -17.90 -19.61 -7.77
CA GLY A 82 -19.00 -18.64 -7.96
C GLY A 82 -18.93 -17.42 -7.03
N LYS A 83 -17.88 -17.30 -6.20
CA LYS A 83 -17.68 -16.18 -5.28
C LYS A 83 -17.07 -14.99 -5.99
N LEU A 84 -17.60 -13.78 -5.76
CA LEU A 84 -17.09 -12.55 -6.36
C LEU A 84 -15.59 -12.38 -6.09
N ALA A 85 -14.81 -12.34 -7.17
CA ALA A 85 -13.36 -12.22 -7.14
C ALA A 85 -12.87 -10.95 -7.84
N GLU A 86 -13.53 -10.55 -8.91
CA GLU A 86 -13.09 -9.45 -9.76
C GLU A 86 -14.26 -8.59 -10.25
N ILE A 87 -14.02 -7.28 -10.36
CA ILE A 87 -14.89 -6.33 -11.07
C ILE A 87 -14.19 -5.87 -12.33
N LEU A 88 -14.81 -6.05 -13.49
CA LEU A 88 -14.28 -5.59 -14.77
C LEU A 88 -15.01 -4.33 -15.23
N CYS A 89 -14.24 -3.31 -15.56
CA CYS A 89 -14.67 -2.06 -16.17
C CYS A 89 -14.14 -1.97 -17.59
N ARG A 90 -15.04 -1.84 -18.58
CA ARG A 90 -14.70 -1.54 -19.96
C ARG A 90 -15.07 -0.08 -20.26
N LEU A 91 -14.11 0.70 -20.76
CA LEU A 91 -14.26 2.13 -20.98
C LEU A 91 -13.26 2.63 -22.03
N SER A 92 -13.53 3.79 -22.64
CA SER A 92 -12.60 4.44 -23.56
C SER A 92 -11.77 5.50 -22.85
N ALA A 93 -10.45 5.53 -23.03
CA ALA A 93 -9.55 6.53 -22.41
C ALA A 93 -8.34 6.81 -23.34
N PRO A 94 -7.56 7.89 -23.09
CA PRO A 94 -6.34 8.17 -23.85
C PRO A 94 -5.11 7.43 -23.30
N SER A 95 -5.16 6.92 -22.07
CA SER A 95 -4.04 6.24 -21.40
C SER A 95 -4.52 5.21 -20.37
N ALA A 96 -3.62 4.31 -19.96
CA ALA A 96 -3.88 3.31 -18.93
C ALA A 96 -4.16 3.95 -17.56
N GLU A 97 -3.44 5.01 -17.22
CA GLU A 97 -3.60 5.77 -15.98
C GLU A 97 -4.99 6.44 -15.91
N GLU A 98 -5.43 7.06 -17.01
CA GLU A 98 -6.74 7.70 -17.09
C GLU A 98 -7.87 6.67 -17.08
N ALA A 99 -7.69 5.54 -17.77
CA ALA A 99 -8.62 4.42 -17.72
C ALA A 99 -8.79 3.91 -16.27
N LEU A 100 -7.69 3.73 -15.54
CA LEU A 100 -7.72 3.29 -14.16
C LEU A 100 -8.40 4.32 -13.24
N ALA A 101 -8.07 5.60 -13.37
CA ALA A 101 -8.66 6.67 -12.57
C ALA A 101 -10.18 6.72 -12.74
N ARG A 102 -10.67 6.68 -13.98
CA ARG A 102 -12.10 6.68 -14.30
C ARG A 102 -12.81 5.42 -13.82
N ALA A 103 -12.24 4.25 -14.07
CA ALA A 103 -12.80 2.99 -13.59
C ALA A 103 -12.89 2.97 -12.05
N HIS A 104 -11.85 3.46 -11.37
CA HIS A 104 -11.81 3.55 -9.92
C HIS A 104 -12.87 4.52 -9.37
N ALA A 105 -13.03 5.69 -9.99
CA ALA A 105 -14.07 6.66 -9.64
C ALA A 105 -15.49 6.08 -9.80
N ALA A 106 -15.71 5.24 -10.80
CA ALA A 106 -16.98 4.55 -10.99
C ALA A 106 -17.25 3.46 -9.92
N ILE A 107 -16.21 2.77 -9.45
CA ILE A 107 -16.34 1.63 -8.54
C ILE A 107 -16.37 2.03 -7.06
N LYS A 108 -15.56 3.01 -6.63
CA LYS A 108 -15.42 3.38 -5.21
C LYS A 108 -16.77 3.68 -4.52
N PRO A 109 -17.70 4.48 -5.08
CA PRO A 109 -19.00 4.74 -4.46
C PRO A 109 -19.88 3.50 -4.33
N ARG A 110 -19.76 2.54 -5.26
CA ARG A 110 -20.54 1.28 -5.24
C ARG A 110 -20.04 0.34 -4.15
N ILE A 111 -18.72 0.26 -3.98
CA ILE A 111 -18.13 -0.46 -2.85
C ILE A 111 -18.64 0.16 -1.56
N LEU A 112 -18.58 1.49 -1.39
CA LEU A 112 -19.08 2.16 -0.18
C LEU A 112 -20.57 1.89 0.07
N ARG A 113 -21.41 1.97 -0.97
CA ARG A 113 -22.84 1.63 -0.87
C ARG A 113 -23.04 0.17 -0.44
N TYR A 114 -22.29 -0.76 -1.02
CA TYR A 114 -22.34 -2.17 -0.64
C TYR A 114 -21.95 -2.39 0.83
N LEU A 115 -20.87 -1.74 1.31
CA LEU A 115 -20.47 -1.81 2.72
C LEU A 115 -21.59 -1.30 3.62
N MET A 116 -22.21 -0.17 3.27
CA MET A 116 -23.31 0.44 4.02
C MET A 116 -24.53 -0.48 4.08
N GLU A 117 -24.94 -1.06 2.95
CA GLU A 117 -26.17 -1.87 2.86
C GLU A 117 -26.01 -3.27 3.49
N THR A 118 -24.80 -3.85 3.45
CA THR A 118 -24.61 -5.25 3.84
C THR A 118 -23.82 -5.46 5.12
N GLY A 119 -23.10 -4.43 5.60
CA GLY A 119 -22.16 -4.55 6.72
C GLY A 119 -20.95 -5.43 6.44
N ARG A 120 -20.77 -5.93 5.21
CA ARG A 120 -19.67 -6.82 4.83
C ARG A 120 -18.48 -6.03 4.32
N GLY A 121 -17.28 -6.38 4.82
CA GLY A 121 -16.04 -5.77 4.36
C GLY A 121 -15.72 -6.11 2.92
N MET A 122 -15.41 -5.10 2.11
CA MET A 122 -14.95 -5.24 0.73
C MET A 122 -13.92 -4.15 0.45
N ALA A 123 -12.76 -4.56 -0.08
CA ALA A 123 -11.70 -3.63 -0.48
C ALA A 123 -11.07 -4.05 -1.80
N ILE A 124 -10.60 -3.07 -2.57
CA ILE A 124 -9.76 -3.33 -3.73
C ILE A 124 -8.40 -3.81 -3.23
N ALA A 125 -8.04 -5.03 -3.59
CA ALA A 125 -6.73 -5.62 -3.32
C ALA A 125 -5.70 -5.13 -4.34
N GLY A 126 -6.10 -5.01 -5.61
CA GLY A 126 -5.23 -4.60 -6.70
C GLY A 126 -6.01 -4.47 -8.00
N TRP A 127 -5.30 -4.26 -9.10
CA TRP A 127 -5.90 -4.13 -10.42
C TRP A 127 -5.02 -4.66 -11.54
N ARG A 128 -5.64 -4.89 -12.68
CA ARG A 128 -4.98 -5.12 -13.97
C ARG A 128 -5.60 -4.23 -15.03
N ILE A 129 -4.83 -3.86 -16.03
CA ILE A 129 -5.24 -2.99 -17.12
C ILE A 129 -4.77 -3.62 -18.42
N ALA A 130 -5.64 -3.63 -19.43
CA ALA A 130 -5.30 -4.00 -20.79
C ALA A 130 -5.73 -2.87 -21.75
N ASP A 131 -4.78 -2.39 -22.54
CA ASP A 131 -5.03 -1.62 -23.76
C ASP A 131 -5.36 -2.62 -24.87
N LEU A 132 -6.60 -2.62 -25.35
CA LEU A 132 -7.06 -3.59 -26.33
C LEU A 132 -6.58 -3.26 -27.76
N THR A 133 -6.11 -2.04 -28.00
CA THR A 133 -5.59 -1.62 -29.31
C THR A 133 -4.15 -2.06 -29.51
N HIS A 134 -3.31 -1.96 -28.47
CA HIS A 134 -1.87 -2.25 -28.56
C HIS A 134 -1.45 -3.55 -27.86
N ASP A 135 -2.40 -4.31 -27.31
CA ASP A 135 -2.19 -5.48 -26.44
C ASP A 135 -1.19 -5.20 -25.31
N ALA A 136 -1.24 -3.97 -24.78
CA ALA A 136 -0.38 -3.52 -23.71
C ALA A 136 -1.05 -3.83 -22.36
N ARG A 137 -0.30 -4.42 -21.43
CA ARG A 137 -0.86 -4.92 -20.17
C ARG A 137 -0.06 -4.46 -18.97
N TRP A 138 -0.78 -4.06 -17.93
CA TRP A 138 -0.23 -3.68 -16.64
C TRP A 138 -0.96 -4.37 -15.51
N ARG A 139 -0.26 -4.59 -14.41
CA ARG A 139 -0.85 -5.10 -13.17
C ARG A 139 -0.27 -4.40 -11.96
N CYS A 140 -1.10 -4.29 -10.93
CA CYS A 140 -0.70 -3.96 -9.58
C CYS A 140 -1.46 -4.91 -8.64
N THR A 141 -0.78 -5.93 -8.14
CA THR A 141 -1.31 -6.82 -7.11
C THR A 141 -0.37 -6.83 -5.91
N PRO A 142 -0.89 -6.90 -4.67
CA PRO A 142 -0.07 -7.05 -3.48
C PRO A 142 0.94 -8.17 -3.65
N PHE A 143 2.18 -7.88 -3.27
CA PHE A 143 3.24 -8.87 -3.30
C PHE A 143 2.95 -9.95 -2.25
N ARG A 144 3.04 -11.22 -2.65
CA ARG A 144 3.04 -12.34 -1.69
C ARG A 144 4.49 -12.66 -1.33
N PRO A 145 4.93 -12.44 -0.09
CA PRO A 145 6.28 -12.77 0.33
C PRO A 145 6.58 -14.25 0.14
N SER A 146 7.82 -14.57 -0.24
CA SER A 146 8.32 -15.94 -0.18
C SER A 146 8.22 -16.46 1.25
N ALA A 147 7.94 -17.76 1.40
CA ALA A 147 7.98 -18.41 2.70
C ALA A 147 9.39 -18.26 3.30
N LEU A 148 9.45 -17.80 4.54
CA LEU A 148 10.69 -17.77 5.32
C LEU A 148 10.71 -19.00 6.24
N GLN A 149 11.86 -19.64 6.35
CA GLN A 149 12.07 -20.62 7.41
C GLN A 149 12.05 -19.87 8.74
N LEU A 150 11.12 -20.26 9.61
CA LEU A 150 10.98 -19.68 10.93
C LEU A 150 12.00 -20.33 11.87
N ASP A 151 12.92 -19.54 12.42
CA ASP A 151 13.81 -19.96 13.50
C ASP A 151 13.44 -19.21 14.77
N LEU A 152 12.46 -19.73 15.51
CA LEU A 152 12.03 -19.16 16.79
C LEU A 152 13.13 -19.24 17.85
N ALA A 153 14.05 -20.21 17.76
CA ALA A 153 15.11 -20.37 18.75
C ALA A 153 16.11 -19.21 18.70
N SER A 154 16.32 -18.63 17.52
CA SER A 154 17.14 -17.43 17.33
C SER A 154 16.46 -16.11 17.72
N LEU A 155 15.14 -16.11 17.94
CA LEU A 155 14.36 -14.89 18.16
C LEU A 155 14.19 -14.61 19.66
N ALA A 156 15.11 -13.81 20.22
CA ALA A 156 14.94 -13.28 21.57
C ALA A 156 13.66 -12.42 21.67
N PRO A 157 12.97 -12.43 22.84
CA PRO A 157 11.84 -11.54 23.08
C PRO A 157 12.20 -10.07 22.88
N VAL A 158 11.22 -9.28 22.42
CA VAL A 158 11.37 -7.82 22.34
C VAL A 158 11.60 -7.26 23.73
N ALA A 159 12.61 -6.39 23.89
CA ALA A 159 12.89 -5.73 25.16
C ALA A 159 11.65 -4.95 25.66
N PRO A 160 11.31 -5.01 26.96
CA PRO A 160 10.03 -4.48 27.48
C PRO A 160 9.75 -3.02 27.14
N ASP A 161 10.75 -2.15 27.20
CA ASP A 161 10.64 -0.72 26.87
C ASP A 161 10.44 -0.44 25.37
N LEU A 162 10.83 -1.38 24.50
CA LEU A 162 10.68 -1.29 23.06
C LEU A 162 9.31 -1.85 22.58
N VAL A 163 8.61 -2.63 23.42
CA VAL A 163 7.30 -3.23 23.10
C VAL A 163 6.27 -2.20 22.62
N PRO A 164 6.08 -1.02 23.24
CA PRO A 164 5.12 -0.02 22.76
C PRO A 164 5.42 0.44 21.31
N ILE A 165 6.69 0.65 20.99
CA ILE A 165 7.14 1.06 19.64
C ILE A 165 6.93 -0.06 18.64
N VAL A 166 7.31 -1.29 18.99
CA VAL A 166 7.12 -2.47 18.11
C VAL A 166 5.63 -2.77 17.93
N THR A 167 4.78 -2.49 18.91
CA THR A 167 3.32 -2.61 18.78
C THR A 167 2.76 -1.61 17.77
N LEU A 168 3.25 -0.36 17.78
CA LEU A 168 2.90 0.62 16.74
C LEU A 168 3.35 0.16 15.36
N PHE A 169 4.57 -0.36 15.24
CA PHE A 169 5.06 -0.92 13.99
C PHE A 169 4.24 -2.14 13.52
N GLN A 170 3.86 -3.04 14.44
CA GLN A 170 2.96 -4.15 14.13
C GLN A 170 1.61 -3.65 13.60
N ARG A 171 1.04 -2.60 14.19
CA ARG A 171 -0.19 -1.96 13.68
C ARG A 171 0.00 -1.42 12.26
N ALA A 172 1.14 -0.78 11.97
CA ALA A 172 1.45 -0.32 10.62
C ALA A 172 1.53 -1.49 9.62
N ARG A 173 2.25 -2.56 9.98
CA ARG A 173 2.42 -3.76 9.12
C ARG A 173 1.11 -4.52 8.89
N ASN A 174 0.22 -4.55 9.87
CA ASN A 174 -1.05 -5.27 9.78
C ASN A 174 -2.20 -4.39 9.28
N ALA A 175 -1.97 -3.09 9.06
CA ALA A 175 -2.97 -2.15 8.58
C ALA A 175 -3.48 -2.54 7.18
N THR A 176 -4.80 -2.60 7.05
CA THR A 176 -5.48 -2.96 5.80
C THR A 176 -5.66 -1.77 4.87
N ASP A 177 -5.35 -0.56 5.32
CA ASP A 177 -5.44 0.68 4.55
C ASP A 177 -4.22 1.59 4.80
N ALA A 178 -4.00 2.53 3.88
CA ALA A 178 -2.84 3.41 3.91
C ALA A 178 -2.92 4.47 5.03
N ALA A 179 -4.11 4.89 5.45
CA ALA A 179 -4.28 5.90 6.49
C ALA A 179 -3.88 5.33 7.85
N SER A 180 -4.42 4.15 8.20
CA SER A 180 -4.04 3.40 9.41
C SER A 180 -2.54 3.12 9.44
N ARG A 181 -1.95 2.74 8.30
CA ARG A 181 -0.52 2.51 8.17
C ARG A 181 0.29 3.78 8.40
N LEU A 182 -0.12 4.90 7.77
CA LEU A 182 0.56 6.18 7.94
C LEU A 182 0.51 6.62 9.39
N MET A 183 -0.65 6.57 10.06
CA MET A 183 -0.78 6.98 11.47
C MET A 183 0.17 6.17 12.37
N ALA A 184 0.16 4.85 12.25
CA ALA A 184 0.98 3.99 13.08
C ALA A 184 2.49 4.12 12.78
N GLY A 185 2.86 4.20 11.49
CA GLY A 185 4.23 4.46 11.07
C GLY A 185 4.71 5.82 11.57
N PHE A 186 3.95 6.89 11.29
CA PHE A 186 4.24 8.25 11.70
C PHE A 186 4.50 8.37 13.21
N ALA A 187 3.71 7.69 14.04
CA ALA A 187 3.94 7.67 15.49
C ALA A 187 5.33 7.13 15.87
N VAL A 188 5.82 6.10 15.18
CA VAL A 188 7.18 5.57 15.41
C VAL A 188 8.24 6.57 14.95
N LEU A 189 8.10 7.17 13.76
CA LEU A 189 9.03 8.17 13.27
C LEU A 189 9.07 9.39 14.20
N HIS A 190 7.91 9.86 14.64
CA HIS A 190 7.80 11.00 15.52
C HIS A 190 8.47 10.72 16.88
N ALA A 191 8.25 9.54 17.47
CA ALA A 191 8.94 9.13 18.70
C ALA A 191 10.47 9.10 18.53
N ALA A 192 10.97 8.59 17.40
CA ALA A 192 12.39 8.61 17.11
C ALA A 192 12.94 10.04 16.94
N ALA A 193 12.21 10.90 16.23
CA ALA A 193 12.60 12.28 15.97
C ALA A 193 12.63 13.14 17.24
N THR A 194 11.76 12.84 18.21
CA THR A 194 11.71 13.55 19.51
C THR A 194 12.61 12.92 20.59
N GLY A 195 13.42 11.91 20.22
CA GLY A 195 14.42 11.32 21.12
C GLY A 195 13.85 10.37 22.17
N HIS A 196 12.78 9.64 21.85
CA HIS A 196 12.21 8.65 22.76
C HIS A 196 13.27 7.64 23.24
N ALA A 197 13.37 7.46 24.56
CA ALA A 197 14.46 6.71 25.20
C ALA A 197 14.65 5.28 24.66
N ALA A 198 13.56 4.59 24.33
CA ALA A 198 13.61 3.24 23.75
C ALA A 198 14.31 3.18 22.37
N LEU A 199 14.45 4.31 21.67
CA LEU A 199 15.07 4.41 20.34
C LEU A 199 16.39 5.20 20.36
N ALA A 200 17.01 5.38 21.53
CA ALA A 200 18.19 6.22 21.70
C ALA A 200 19.39 5.81 20.82
N ARG A 201 19.49 4.54 20.42
CA ARG A 201 20.57 3.97 19.59
C ARG A 201 20.10 3.55 18.20
N SER A 202 18.91 3.99 17.79
CA SER A 202 18.33 3.69 16.48
C SER A 202 19.06 4.35 15.30
N GLY A 203 19.97 5.29 15.56
CA GLY A 203 20.63 6.09 14.52
C GLY A 203 19.73 7.17 13.90
N ALA A 204 18.64 7.56 14.59
CA ALA A 204 17.68 8.55 14.12
C ALA A 204 18.31 9.87 13.61
N ALA A 205 19.34 10.38 14.29
CA ALA A 205 20.01 11.63 13.93
C ALA A 205 20.79 11.54 12.59
N SER A 206 21.37 10.37 12.29
CA SER A 206 22.14 10.13 11.07
C SER A 206 21.30 9.54 9.94
N LEU A 207 20.02 9.21 10.17
CA LEU A 207 19.14 8.67 9.16
C LEU A 207 18.99 9.66 7.99
N ARG A 208 19.16 9.13 6.78
CA ARG A 208 18.91 9.83 5.51
C ARG A 208 18.06 8.93 4.63
N VAL A 209 17.04 9.50 4.00
CA VAL A 209 16.19 8.77 3.05
C VAL A 209 17.03 8.44 1.81
N SER A 210 17.26 7.15 1.54
CA SER A 210 18.03 6.72 0.37
C SER A 210 17.14 6.47 -0.83
N GLU A 211 17.72 6.51 -2.04
CA GLU A 211 17.05 6.13 -3.28
C GLU A 211 16.45 4.71 -3.19
N GLU A 212 17.19 3.76 -2.60
CA GLU A 212 16.70 2.40 -2.35
C GLU A 212 15.39 2.40 -1.53
N MET A 213 15.28 3.27 -0.53
CA MET A 213 14.05 3.38 0.28
C MET A 213 12.89 3.93 -0.55
N LEU A 214 13.15 4.88 -1.44
CA LEU A 214 12.15 5.45 -2.34
C LEU A 214 11.67 4.45 -3.39
N ILE A 215 12.58 3.64 -3.92
CA ILE A 215 12.23 2.55 -4.84
C ILE A 215 11.35 1.52 -4.13
N HIS A 216 11.75 1.06 -2.94
CA HIS A 216 10.98 0.05 -2.19
C HIS A 216 9.64 0.55 -1.68
N SER A 217 9.51 1.84 -1.33
CA SER A 217 8.23 2.42 -0.91
C SER A 217 7.31 2.79 -2.08
N GLY A 218 7.89 2.89 -3.29
CA GLY A 218 7.24 3.42 -4.48
C GLY A 218 7.17 4.96 -4.52
N ALA A 219 7.84 5.65 -3.58
CA ALA A 219 7.84 7.10 -3.46
C ALA A 219 8.91 7.81 -4.31
N ILE A 220 9.63 7.09 -5.18
CA ILE A 220 10.66 7.68 -6.06
C ILE A 220 10.13 8.76 -7.01
N ASN A 221 8.84 8.68 -7.35
CA ASN A 221 8.14 9.67 -8.20
C ASN A 221 7.17 10.53 -7.38
N ALA A 222 7.36 10.64 -6.05
CA ALA A 222 6.58 11.57 -5.25
C ALA A 222 6.85 13.01 -5.73
N PRO A 223 5.87 13.93 -5.64
CA PRO A 223 6.07 15.33 -6.00
C PRO A 223 7.17 16.01 -5.19
N GLU A 224 7.33 15.63 -3.92
CA GLU A 224 8.33 16.16 -3.01
C GLU A 224 9.71 15.51 -3.23
N ASP A 225 10.77 16.30 -3.14
CA ASP A 225 12.14 15.76 -3.14
C ASP A 225 12.44 15.11 -1.78
N LEU A 226 12.26 13.80 -1.73
CA LEU A 226 12.46 12.99 -0.55
C LEU A 226 13.88 12.45 -0.42
N GLN A 227 14.73 12.56 -1.44
CA GLN A 227 16.03 11.90 -1.42
C GLN A 227 17.02 12.70 -0.56
N GLY A 228 17.71 12.00 0.35
CA GLY A 228 18.75 12.57 1.18
C GLY A 228 18.27 13.42 2.36
N ILE A 229 16.96 13.58 2.57
CA ILE A 229 16.44 14.34 3.71
C ILE A 229 16.63 13.59 5.04
N GLY A 230 16.69 14.34 6.14
CA GLY A 230 16.78 13.78 7.49
C GLY A 230 15.43 13.29 8.05
N LEU A 231 15.46 12.59 9.18
CA LEU A 231 14.24 12.11 9.84
C LEU A 231 13.29 13.24 10.25
N ALA A 232 13.82 14.35 10.76
CA ALA A 232 13.01 15.50 11.18
C ALA A 232 12.26 16.12 10.00
N ASP A 233 12.95 16.30 8.87
CA ASP A 233 12.36 16.83 7.63
C ASP A 233 11.30 15.88 7.07
N LEU A 234 11.58 14.56 7.09
CA LEU A 234 10.60 13.56 6.71
C LEU A 234 9.33 13.62 7.59
N VAL A 235 9.48 13.73 8.91
CA VAL A 235 8.34 13.91 9.83
C VAL A 235 7.59 15.20 9.51
N GLY A 236 8.30 16.28 9.19
CA GLY A 236 7.70 17.55 8.75
C GLY A 236 6.86 17.38 7.47
N LEU A 237 7.39 16.69 6.47
CA LEU A 237 6.71 16.42 5.20
C LEU A 237 5.50 15.49 5.35
N LEU A 238 5.58 14.49 6.22
CA LEU A 238 4.46 13.56 6.45
C LEU A 238 3.34 14.19 7.27
N ARG A 239 3.62 15.26 8.04
CA ARG A 239 2.68 15.84 9.00
C ARG A 239 1.39 16.36 8.35
N PRO A 240 1.39 17.11 7.24
CA PRO A 240 0.15 17.50 6.56
C PRO A 240 -0.70 16.30 6.14
N HIS A 241 -0.07 15.21 5.71
CA HIS A 241 -0.78 13.98 5.31
C HIS A 241 -1.29 13.17 6.49
N HIS A 242 -0.65 13.29 7.66
CA HIS A 242 -1.12 12.73 8.92
C HIS A 242 -2.28 13.56 9.48
N ASP A 243 -2.13 14.88 9.57
CA ASP A 243 -3.08 15.76 10.24
C ASP A 243 -4.42 15.81 9.50
N ARG A 244 -4.41 15.72 8.15
CA ARG A 244 -5.65 15.60 7.35
C ARG A 244 -6.45 14.32 7.61
N LEU A 245 -5.87 13.31 8.28
CA LEU A 245 -6.58 12.08 8.67
C LEU A 245 -7.51 12.30 9.86
N PHE A 246 -7.43 13.47 10.49
CA PHE A 246 -8.24 13.84 11.64
C PHE A 246 -9.10 15.07 11.30
N THR A 247 -10.32 15.10 11.86
CA THR A 247 -11.13 16.31 11.90
C THR A 247 -10.57 17.28 12.94
N ALA A 248 -11.09 18.51 12.97
CA ALA A 248 -10.69 19.51 13.97
C ALA A 248 -10.95 19.03 15.42
N GLU A 249 -11.92 18.13 15.59
CA GLU A 249 -12.29 17.50 16.87
C GLU A 249 -11.43 16.27 17.21
N GLY A 250 -10.46 15.91 16.36
CA GLY A 250 -9.56 14.77 16.59
C GLY A 250 -10.16 13.40 16.25
N VAL A 251 -11.27 13.35 15.51
CA VAL A 251 -11.88 12.10 15.03
C VAL A 251 -11.34 11.75 13.64
N LEU A 252 -11.32 10.47 13.26
CA LEU A 252 -10.88 10.07 11.91
C LEU A 252 -11.74 10.71 10.82
N ALA A 253 -11.10 11.44 9.91
CA ALA A 253 -11.74 12.11 8.80
C ALA A 253 -12.06 11.14 7.65
N PRO A 254 -13.20 11.30 6.95
CA PRO A 254 -13.48 10.55 5.74
C PRO A 254 -12.53 10.98 4.61
N LEU A 255 -11.77 10.03 4.07
CA LEU A 255 -10.90 10.28 2.92
C LEU A 255 -11.69 10.22 1.61
N ALA A 256 -12.18 11.39 1.18
CA ALA A 256 -12.76 11.61 -0.15
C ALA A 256 -11.71 11.72 -1.26
N ASP A 257 -10.51 11.18 -1.04
CA ASP A 257 -9.40 11.21 -1.97
C ASP A 257 -9.77 10.55 -3.31
N ASP A 258 -9.32 11.16 -4.41
CA ASP A 258 -9.26 10.52 -5.71
C ASP A 258 -8.19 9.41 -5.73
N LEU A 259 -7.98 8.78 -6.88
CA LEU A 259 -6.99 7.71 -6.98
C LEU A 259 -5.55 8.24 -6.81
N ALA A 260 -5.23 9.44 -7.31
CA ALA A 260 -3.88 9.99 -7.24
C ALA A 260 -3.47 10.28 -5.79
N ALA A 261 -4.35 10.93 -5.02
CA ALA A 261 -4.15 11.21 -3.60
C ALA A 261 -4.05 9.90 -2.77
N GLN A 262 -4.84 8.87 -3.10
CA GLN A 262 -4.72 7.55 -2.44
C GLN A 262 -3.39 6.86 -2.75
N LYS A 263 -2.88 6.98 -3.98
CA LYS A 263 -1.56 6.45 -4.36
C LYS A 263 -0.45 7.13 -3.58
N LEU A 264 -0.47 8.46 -3.52
CA LEU A 264 0.49 9.25 -2.76
C LEU A 264 0.47 8.87 -1.28
N LEU A 265 -0.71 8.82 -0.67
CA LEU A 265 -0.86 8.40 0.72
C LEU A 265 -0.26 7.00 0.95
N SER A 266 -0.50 6.05 0.03
CA SER A 266 0.06 4.71 0.13
C SER A 266 1.59 4.69 0.01
N GLN A 267 2.18 5.50 -0.88
CA GLN A 267 3.64 5.62 -1.03
C GLN A 267 4.28 6.19 0.23
N LEU A 268 3.71 7.26 0.77
CA LEU A 268 4.18 7.90 2.00
C LEU A 268 4.03 6.98 3.23
N ALA A 269 2.91 6.25 3.32
CA ALA A 269 2.70 5.26 4.36
C ALA A 269 3.71 4.11 4.29
N ASN A 270 4.04 3.64 3.08
CA ASN A 270 5.07 2.63 2.87
C ASN A 270 6.47 3.14 3.26
N LEU A 271 6.79 4.40 2.93
CA LEU A 271 8.04 5.01 3.32
C LEU A 271 8.16 5.13 4.84
N ALA A 272 7.09 5.60 5.51
CA ALA A 272 7.03 5.66 6.96
C ALA A 272 7.23 4.27 7.60
N ASP A 273 6.51 3.26 7.14
CA ASP A 273 6.64 1.88 7.62
C ASP A 273 8.07 1.32 7.43
N LEU A 274 8.69 1.57 6.28
CA LEU A 274 10.07 1.16 6.00
C LEU A 274 11.09 1.86 6.92
N VAL A 275 10.95 3.17 7.12
CA VAL A 275 11.82 3.95 8.01
C VAL A 275 11.67 3.46 9.46
N ALA A 276 10.43 3.25 9.92
CA ALA A 276 10.14 2.69 11.24
C ALA A 276 10.82 1.33 11.44
N HIS A 277 10.69 0.43 10.46
CA HIS A 277 11.38 -0.86 10.48
C HIS A 277 12.90 -0.71 10.60
N ARG A 278 13.52 0.18 9.80
CA ARG A 278 14.97 0.41 9.85
C ARG A 278 15.43 0.92 11.22
N LEU A 279 14.71 1.87 11.82
CA LEU A 279 15.01 2.42 13.15
C LEU A 279 14.91 1.34 14.25
N ILE A 280 13.85 0.54 14.23
CA ILE A 280 13.65 -0.55 15.20
C ILE A 280 14.75 -1.60 15.07
N VAL A 281 15.06 -2.04 13.85
CA VAL A 281 16.12 -3.04 13.61
C VAL A 281 17.49 -2.52 14.03
N ALA A 282 17.79 -1.25 13.74
CA ALA A 282 19.04 -0.62 14.15
C ALA A 282 19.16 -0.57 15.69
N GLU A 283 18.09 -0.17 16.38
CA GLU A 283 18.04 -0.19 17.84
C GLU A 283 18.27 -1.60 18.38
N THR A 284 17.48 -2.59 17.96
CA THR A 284 17.62 -3.99 18.40
C THR A 284 19.04 -4.51 18.20
N ARG A 285 19.65 -4.25 17.04
CA ARG A 285 21.04 -4.64 16.78
C ARG A 285 22.01 -3.95 17.73
N ALA A 286 21.87 -2.65 17.96
CA ALA A 286 22.72 -1.91 18.88
C ALA A 286 22.62 -2.43 20.31
N ARG A 287 21.44 -2.90 20.74
CA ARG A 287 21.26 -3.56 22.05
C ARG A 287 22.01 -4.88 22.12
N ASN A 288 21.91 -5.70 21.08
CA ASN A 288 22.54 -7.02 21.04
C ASN A 288 24.07 -6.96 21.00
N HIS A 289 24.65 -5.95 20.34
CA HIS A 289 26.11 -5.75 20.33
C HIS A 289 26.64 -5.20 21.66
N ALA A 290 25.80 -4.50 22.44
CA ALA A 290 26.18 -3.95 23.74
C ALA A 290 25.98 -4.94 24.90
N ALA A 291 25.28 -6.06 24.68
CA ALA A 291 25.21 -7.13 25.65
C ALA A 291 26.58 -7.83 25.68
N PRO A 292 27.33 -7.79 26.81
CA PRO A 292 28.55 -8.58 26.91
C PRO A 292 28.19 -10.04 26.69
N SER A 293 28.94 -10.72 25.83
CA SER A 293 28.93 -12.16 25.71
C SER A 293 29.26 -12.76 27.07
N LEU A 294 28.23 -13.06 27.86
CA LEU A 294 28.32 -13.96 29.01
C LEU A 294 28.45 -15.39 28.47
N VAL A 295 29.55 -15.64 27.77
CA VAL A 295 30.16 -16.96 27.70
C VAL A 295 31.40 -16.83 28.57
N GLY A 296 31.19 -17.05 29.87
CA GLY A 296 32.30 -17.21 30.80
C GLY A 296 33.15 -18.41 30.36
N PRO A 297 34.48 -18.35 30.54
CA PRO A 297 35.33 -19.51 30.33
C PRO A 297 35.09 -20.46 31.50
N GLU A 298 34.32 -21.53 31.32
CA GLU A 298 34.46 -22.68 32.22
C GLU A 298 35.68 -23.48 31.77
N GLY A 299 36.83 -23.06 32.30
CA GLY A 299 37.99 -23.90 32.46
C GLY A 299 37.91 -24.68 33.77
N VAL A 300 38.03 -26.00 33.63
CA VAL A 300 38.79 -26.94 34.49
C VAL A 300 38.37 -27.14 35.96
N GLY A 301 37.90 -28.37 36.25
CA GLY A 301 38.45 -29.20 37.34
C GLY A 301 37.51 -29.56 38.50
N VAL A 302 36.99 -30.80 38.49
CA VAL A 302 37.45 -31.94 39.34
C VAL A 302 37.30 -33.22 38.53
#